data_AF-A0A2N1NJ35-F1
#
_entry.id   AF-A0A2N1NJ35-F1
#
_cell.length_a   1.000
_cell.length_b   1.000
_cell.length_c   1.000
_cell.angle_alpha   90.00
_cell.angle_beta   90.00
_cell.angle_gamma   90.00
#
_symmetry.space_group_name_H-M   'P 1'
#
loop_
_entity.id
_entity.type
_entity.pdbx_description
1 polymer ?
#
loop_
_entity_poly.entity_id
_entity_poly.type
_entity_poly.pdbx_seq_one_letter_code
_entity_poly.pdbx_strand_id
1 'polypeptide(L)'
;MSKLSEDVLFLISENLKDDIISLYSCLLVNTVWCKTMVPNLWKIPGRIPLTKKANDILFNVILLHLSEESRDTLKNQGINIITETSQRPLLFNYISLWKWLNLELLLETMIISKNIEKSKMSIIRNEILNCFSELEFFNYNNMNQNILKELAKVSKSIKKLIIHLIDDDISGIVRLIEAQKNLSEVHIFCYPGLNYESLKTVEKSLIKNATSIQNLTMGWKPIITKFLLYFVNLKSLVMKDNIMENYPDWCQMSLPVLKALRTYYIPANFLVRLIESTSGHLTTISIFCEVILYKGADTGRLIQAIYQNCPNLRYLKTPIKNCNLPEFKRLLTNCQELNGLIIIDEKRLNYEELFNILTESSPKSLFKFKFIFNKKFGNKLTSLKSIFDNWKDRKPILLQIDLVNCFTQQEEQEMKDIIEKYKAKEIIKRFDLNVVYDVEEFEWVQE
;
A
#
# COMPACT_ATOMS: atom_id res chain seq x y z
N MET A 1 -10.03 -16.48 31.62
CA MET A 1 -10.66 -16.09 30.33
C MET A 1 -10.80 -17.33 29.48
N SER A 2 -11.88 -17.46 28.73
CA SER A 2 -12.02 -18.46 27.66
C SER A 2 -10.78 -18.43 26.76
N LYS A 3 -10.31 -19.60 26.30
CA LYS A 3 -9.23 -19.69 25.31
C LYS A 3 -9.76 -19.10 23.99
N LEU A 4 -9.51 -17.82 23.76
CA LEU A 4 -9.63 -17.24 22.41
C LEU A 4 -8.62 -17.95 21.50
N SER A 5 -9.01 -18.25 20.26
CA SER A 5 -8.08 -18.79 19.27
C SER A 5 -7.03 -17.75 18.90
N GLU A 6 -5.88 -18.21 18.42
CA GLU A 6 -4.80 -17.32 17.97
C GLU A 6 -5.27 -16.38 16.85
N ASP A 7 -6.15 -16.86 15.95
CA ASP A 7 -6.73 -16.05 14.88
C ASP A 7 -7.55 -14.87 15.43
N VAL A 8 -8.37 -15.11 16.46
CA VAL A 8 -9.15 -14.05 17.10
C VAL A 8 -8.23 -13.06 17.81
N LEU A 9 -7.17 -13.53 18.47
CA LEU A 9 -6.20 -12.65 19.10
C LEU A 9 -5.43 -11.81 18.08
N PHE A 10 -5.11 -12.38 16.91
CA PHE A 10 -4.46 -11.66 15.83
C PHE A 10 -5.34 -10.52 15.33
N LEU A 11 -6.63 -10.79 15.09
CA LEU A 11 -7.61 -9.76 14.71
C LEU A 11 -7.76 -8.68 15.78
N ILE A 12 -7.80 -9.06 17.06
CA ILE A 12 -7.81 -8.08 18.17
C ILE A 12 -6.55 -7.21 18.11
N SER A 13 -5.37 -7.80 17.89
CA SER A 13 -4.10 -7.06 17.82
C SER A 13 -4.07 -6.05 16.66
N GLU A 14 -4.62 -6.41 15.50
CA GLU A 14 -4.70 -5.52 14.35
C GLU A 14 -5.68 -4.35 14.59
N ASN A 15 -6.79 -4.60 15.28
CA ASN A 15 -7.72 -3.53 15.67
C ASN A 15 -7.15 -2.61 16.76
N LEU A 16 -6.31 -3.13 17.66
CA LEU A 16 -5.65 -2.38 18.71
C LEU A 16 -4.30 -1.78 18.29
N LYS A 17 -3.88 -1.92 17.02
CA LYS A 17 -2.52 -1.53 16.57
C LYS A 17 -2.14 -0.08 16.92
N ASP A 18 -3.12 0.80 17.05
CA ASP A 18 -2.95 2.22 17.36
C ASP A 18 -3.21 2.57 18.84
N ASP A 19 -3.78 1.65 19.61
CA ASP A 19 -4.00 1.78 21.05
C ASP A 19 -2.91 1.02 21.83
N ILE A 20 -1.78 1.72 22.00
CA ILE A 20 -0.58 1.20 22.67
C ILE A 20 -0.87 0.81 24.13
N ILE A 21 -1.76 1.53 24.81
CA ILE A 21 -2.10 1.28 26.22
C ILE A 21 -2.83 -0.05 26.34
N SER A 22 -3.80 -0.29 25.46
CA SER A 22 -4.53 -1.55 25.39
C SER A 22 -3.61 -2.70 24.97
N LEU A 23 -2.75 -2.52 23.96
CA LEU A 23 -1.75 -3.51 23.57
C LEU A 23 -0.83 -3.89 24.73
N TYR A 24 -0.34 -2.91 25.49
CA TYR A 24 0.51 -3.17 26.65
C TYR A 24 -0.23 -3.95 27.74
N SER A 25 -1.48 -3.58 28.04
CA SER A 25 -2.31 -4.30 29.02
C SER A 25 -2.53 -5.76 28.59
N CYS A 26 -2.72 -5.99 27.28
CA CYS A 26 -2.87 -7.31 26.69
C CYS A 26 -1.62 -8.20 26.85
N LEU A 27 -0.41 -7.63 26.88
CA LEU A 27 0.83 -8.38 27.09
C LEU A 27 0.86 -9.13 28.44
N LEU A 28 0.17 -8.59 29.45
CA LEU A 28 0.20 -9.09 30.82
C LEU A 28 -0.80 -10.24 31.06
N VAL A 29 -1.64 -10.56 30.07
CA VAL A 29 -2.70 -11.56 30.23
C VAL A 29 -2.13 -12.98 30.29
N ASN A 30 -1.35 -13.39 29.28
CA ASN A 30 -0.60 -14.65 29.24
C ASN A 30 0.39 -14.68 28.06
N THR A 31 1.13 -15.77 27.92
CA THR A 31 2.16 -15.94 26.87
C THR A 31 1.61 -15.89 25.44
N VAL A 32 0.37 -16.35 25.20
CA VAL A 32 -0.24 -16.34 23.86
C VAL A 32 -0.55 -14.90 23.47
N TRP A 33 -1.25 -14.16 24.33
CA TRP A 33 -1.53 -12.73 24.12
C TRP A 33 -0.23 -11.93 23.97
N CYS A 34 0.78 -12.20 24.80
CA CYS A 34 2.08 -11.57 24.68
C CYS A 34 2.69 -11.77 23.28
N LYS A 35 2.78 -13.03 22.80
CA LYS A 35 3.32 -13.34 21.47
C LYS A 35 2.54 -12.69 20.34
N THR A 36 1.21 -12.58 20.46
CA THR A 36 0.35 -11.98 19.44
C THR A 36 0.44 -10.46 19.39
N MET A 37 0.57 -9.79 20.54
CA MET A 37 0.54 -8.31 20.61
C MET A 37 1.91 -7.67 20.42
N VAL A 38 3.00 -8.35 20.81
CA VAL A 38 4.39 -7.83 20.70
C VAL A 38 4.73 -7.35 19.29
N PRO A 39 4.45 -8.09 18.19
CA PRO A 39 4.74 -7.64 16.84
C PRO A 39 4.10 -6.29 16.48
N ASN A 40 2.86 -6.05 16.92
CA ASN A 40 2.17 -4.79 16.67
C ASN A 40 2.68 -3.66 17.56
N LEU A 41 2.96 -3.94 18.84
CA LEU A 41 3.53 -2.96 19.77
C LEU A 41 4.93 -2.48 19.33
N TRP A 42 5.78 -3.41 18.87
CA TRP A 42 7.17 -3.14 18.49
C TRP A 42 7.36 -2.78 17.01
N LYS A 43 6.26 -2.70 16.23
CA LYS A 43 6.29 -2.35 14.80
C LYS A 43 6.94 -0.99 14.52
N ILE A 44 6.77 -0.03 15.42
CA ILE A 44 7.27 1.35 15.31
C ILE A 44 8.00 1.71 16.62
N PRO A 45 9.32 1.51 16.73
CA PRO A 45 10.09 2.03 17.85
C PRO A 45 9.92 3.55 17.94
N GLY A 46 9.57 4.06 19.13
CA GLY A 46 9.44 5.50 19.38
C GLY A 46 8.16 6.15 18.86
N ARG A 47 7.09 5.37 18.67
CA ARG A 47 5.77 5.86 18.25
C ARG A 47 5.18 6.97 19.14
N ILE A 48 5.53 6.99 20.42
CA ILE A 48 5.24 8.08 21.36
C ILE A 48 6.57 8.82 21.60
N PRO A 49 6.58 10.18 21.72
CA PRO A 49 7.77 10.91 22.13
C PRO A 49 8.46 10.23 23.30
N LEU A 50 9.62 9.64 23.04
CA LEU A 50 10.28 8.79 24.02
C LEU A 50 10.84 9.69 25.12
N THR A 51 10.39 9.44 26.35
CA THR A 51 11.08 9.97 27.53
C THR A 51 12.53 9.45 27.51
N LYS A 52 13.46 10.17 28.15
CA LYS A 52 14.87 9.75 28.25
C LYS A 52 15.00 8.28 28.71
N LYS A 53 14.20 7.89 29.71
CA LYS A 53 14.13 6.52 30.23
C LYS A 53 13.68 5.50 29.18
N ALA A 54 12.71 5.83 28.34
CA ALA A 54 12.23 4.94 27.30
C ALA A 54 13.28 4.77 26.17
N ASN A 55 13.99 5.85 25.81
CA ASN A 55 15.14 5.79 24.90
C ASN A 55 16.25 4.88 25.44
N ASP A 56 16.59 5.00 26.72
CA ASP A 56 17.58 4.13 27.37
C ASP A 56 17.20 2.64 27.30
N ILE A 57 15.91 2.32 27.50
CA ILE A 57 15.40 0.95 27.40
C ILE A 57 15.51 0.43 25.96
N LEU A 58 15.05 1.22 24.97
CA LEU A 58 15.13 0.86 23.56
C LEU A 58 16.57 0.59 23.12
N PHE A 59 17.48 1.46 23.56
CA PHE A 59 18.89 1.31 23.29
C PHE A 59 19.49 0.06 23.93
N ASN A 60 19.19 -0.21 25.20
CA ASN A 60 19.63 -1.44 25.85
C ASN A 60 19.13 -2.67 25.10
N VAL A 61 17.90 -2.68 24.58
CA VAL A 61 17.38 -3.78 23.75
C VAL A 61 18.24 -4.01 22.50
N ILE A 62 18.66 -2.95 21.80
CA ILE A 62 19.55 -3.07 20.63
C ILE A 62 20.92 -3.63 21.03
N LEU A 63 21.48 -3.15 22.13
CA LEU A 63 22.76 -3.67 22.62
C LEU A 63 22.70 -5.16 22.95
N LEU A 64 21.54 -5.65 23.42
CA LEU A 64 21.31 -7.08 23.64
C LEU A 64 21.31 -7.89 22.35
N HIS A 65 21.03 -7.26 21.19
CA HIS A 65 21.10 -7.90 19.88
C HIS A 65 22.50 -7.89 19.24
N LEU A 66 23.49 -7.22 19.84
CA LEU A 66 24.87 -7.27 19.35
C LEU A 66 25.39 -8.71 19.42
N SER A 67 26.03 -9.16 18.34
CA SER A 67 26.76 -10.43 18.29
C SER A 67 27.94 -10.42 19.28
N GLU A 68 28.43 -11.59 19.67
CA GLU A 68 29.61 -11.68 20.54
C GLU A 68 30.82 -10.94 19.96
N GLU A 69 31.07 -11.08 18.65
CA GLU A 69 32.12 -10.37 17.91
C GLU A 69 31.99 -8.84 18.00
N SER A 70 30.77 -8.31 17.82
CA SER A 70 30.51 -6.87 17.96
C SER A 70 30.75 -6.39 19.40
N ARG A 71 30.35 -7.17 20.40
CA ARG A 71 30.59 -6.83 21.81
C ARG A 71 32.08 -6.79 22.14
N ASP A 72 32.84 -7.75 21.64
CA ASP A 72 34.28 -7.81 21.88
C ASP A 72 35.03 -6.72 21.13
N THR A 73 34.59 -6.37 19.92
CA THR A 73 35.10 -5.20 19.18
C THR A 73 34.93 -3.91 19.97
N LEU A 74 33.74 -3.68 20.55
CA LEU A 74 33.49 -2.51 21.40
C LEU A 74 34.38 -2.50 22.66
N LYS A 75 34.50 -3.62 23.36
CA LYS A 75 35.38 -3.73 24.55
C LYS A 75 36.84 -3.43 24.22
N ASN A 76 37.35 -3.97 23.12
CA ASN A 76 38.73 -3.76 22.67
C ASN A 76 39.03 -2.28 22.34
N GLN A 77 38.00 -1.53 21.97
CA GLN A 77 38.07 -0.07 21.73
C GLN A 77 37.82 0.76 23.01
N GLY A 78 37.75 0.12 24.18
CA GLY A 78 37.48 0.77 25.47
C GLY A 78 36.07 1.33 25.57
N ILE A 79 35.08 0.68 24.94
CA ILE A 79 33.67 1.06 24.96
C ILE A 79 32.88 0.04 25.80
N ASN A 80 32.68 0.34 27.09
CA ASN A 80 31.92 -0.50 28.01
C ASN A 80 30.49 0.00 28.20
N ILE A 81 29.67 -0.10 27.16
CA ILE A 81 28.26 0.34 27.16
C ILE A 81 27.27 -0.76 27.58
N ILE A 82 27.73 -2.01 27.65
CA ILE A 82 26.92 -3.18 27.98
C ILE A 82 27.15 -3.51 29.47
N THR A 83 26.13 -3.32 30.30
CA THR A 83 26.18 -3.69 31.73
C THR A 83 25.85 -5.16 31.94
N GLU A 84 26.48 -5.86 32.90
CA GLU A 84 26.38 -7.32 33.13
C GLU A 84 24.95 -7.87 33.28
N THR A 85 23.95 -7.03 33.56
CA THR A 85 22.51 -7.36 33.53
C THR A 85 21.97 -7.79 32.16
N SER A 86 22.82 -7.85 31.13
CA SER A 86 22.53 -8.09 29.72
C SER A 86 22.61 -9.56 29.27
N GLN A 87 22.74 -10.52 30.18
CA GLN A 87 22.88 -11.95 29.85
C GLN A 87 21.56 -12.74 29.80
N ARG A 88 20.40 -12.09 29.94
CA ARG A 88 19.12 -12.80 29.82
C ARG A 88 18.77 -13.02 28.34
N PRO A 89 18.37 -14.24 27.94
CA PRO A 89 17.94 -14.50 26.56
C PRO A 89 16.73 -13.62 26.25
N LEU A 90 16.79 -12.94 25.10
CA LEU A 90 15.67 -12.14 24.62
C LEU A 90 14.51 -13.06 24.24
N LEU A 91 13.31 -12.70 24.68
CA LEU A 91 12.10 -13.46 24.35
C LEU A 91 11.71 -13.35 22.87
N PHE A 92 12.15 -12.27 22.21
CA PHE A 92 11.82 -11.96 20.82
C PHE A 92 13.03 -11.37 20.10
N ASN A 93 13.11 -11.59 18.79
CA ASN A 93 13.98 -10.79 17.93
C ASN A 93 13.33 -9.43 17.66
N TYR A 94 13.44 -8.50 18.60
CA TYR A 94 12.77 -7.20 18.52
C TYR A 94 13.16 -6.43 17.26
N ILE A 95 14.43 -6.51 16.83
CA ILE A 95 14.91 -5.83 15.62
C ILE A 95 14.17 -6.29 14.37
N SER A 96 13.93 -7.59 14.21
CA SER A 96 13.17 -8.11 13.06
C SER A 96 11.69 -7.69 13.04
N LEU A 97 11.15 -7.26 14.18
CA LEU A 97 9.76 -6.80 14.28
C LEU A 97 9.61 -5.32 13.85
N TRP A 98 10.71 -4.58 13.77
CA TRP A 98 10.68 -3.16 13.47
C TRP A 98 10.39 -2.95 11.99
N LYS A 99 9.28 -2.28 11.71
CA LYS A 99 8.92 -1.87 10.34
C LYS A 99 9.31 -0.42 10.11
N TRP A 100 9.08 0.47 11.08
CA TRP A 100 9.35 1.90 10.92
C TRP A 100 10.50 2.31 11.83
N LEU A 101 11.70 2.39 11.27
CA LEU A 101 12.91 2.66 12.03
C LEU A 101 13.57 3.95 11.57
N ASN A 102 13.68 4.93 12.46
CA ASN A 102 14.58 6.06 12.27
C ASN A 102 15.94 5.73 12.90
N LEU A 103 16.84 5.12 12.13
CA LEU A 103 18.20 4.78 12.58
C LEU A 103 18.99 6.02 12.98
N GLU A 104 18.79 7.15 12.30
CA GLU A 104 19.50 8.38 12.61
C GLU A 104 19.11 8.91 13.99
N LEU A 105 17.81 9.12 14.23
CA LEU A 105 17.30 9.53 15.54
C LEU A 105 17.68 8.54 16.63
N LEU A 106 17.59 7.24 16.34
CA LEU A 106 18.02 6.20 17.25
C LEU A 106 19.48 6.42 17.64
N LEU A 107 20.39 6.50 16.67
CA LEU A 107 21.82 6.65 16.89
C LEU A 107 22.13 7.96 17.63
N GLU A 108 21.52 9.08 17.25
CA GLU A 108 21.69 10.39 17.89
C GLU A 108 21.20 10.42 19.35
N THR A 109 20.06 9.80 19.64
CA THR A 109 19.54 9.76 21.03
C THR A 109 20.39 8.90 21.96
N MET A 110 21.09 7.88 21.45
CA MET A 110 22.05 7.12 22.28
C MET A 110 23.26 7.97 22.69
N ILE A 111 23.73 8.86 21.79
CA ILE A 111 24.85 9.78 22.06
C ILE A 111 24.54 10.59 23.32
N ILE A 112 23.36 11.20 23.32
CA ILE A 112 22.92 12.11 24.36
C ILE A 112 22.68 11.37 25.67
N SER A 113 22.09 10.17 25.61
CA SER A 113 21.71 9.42 26.82
C SER A 113 22.91 8.79 27.56
N LYS A 114 23.93 8.31 26.83
CA LYS A 114 25.07 7.57 27.42
C LYS A 114 26.35 8.41 27.56
N ASN A 115 26.32 9.68 27.19
CA ASN A 115 27.49 10.58 27.25
C ASN A 115 28.73 9.99 26.56
N ILE A 116 28.51 9.36 25.40
CA ILE A 116 29.56 8.69 24.63
C ILE A 116 30.45 9.74 23.95
N GLU A 117 31.77 9.55 24.03
CA GLU A 117 32.74 10.40 23.33
C GLU A 117 32.49 10.42 21.82
N LYS A 118 32.52 11.62 21.21
CA LYS A 118 32.26 11.81 19.77
C LYS A 118 33.21 11.00 18.87
N SER A 119 34.43 10.70 19.32
CA SER A 119 35.42 9.88 18.61
C SER A 119 35.01 8.42 18.47
N LYS A 120 34.26 7.86 19.43
CA LYS A 120 33.82 6.46 19.47
C LYS A 120 32.52 6.20 18.70
N MET A 121 31.92 7.26 18.17
CA MET A 121 30.61 7.25 17.50
C MET A 121 30.54 6.35 16.28
N SER A 122 31.53 6.46 15.39
CA SER A 122 31.55 5.69 14.16
C SER A 122 31.65 4.19 14.44
N ILE A 123 32.43 3.81 15.45
CA ILE A 123 32.60 2.42 15.88
C ILE A 123 31.27 1.87 16.39
N ILE A 124 30.65 2.55 17.36
CA ILE A 124 29.36 2.11 17.94
C ILE A 124 28.28 2.04 16.87
N ARG A 125 28.22 3.02 15.98
CA ARG A 125 27.28 3.05 14.86
C ARG A 125 27.43 1.80 13.98
N ASN A 126 28.66 1.45 13.59
CA ASN A 126 28.90 0.31 12.73
C ASN A 126 28.50 -1.01 13.40
N GLU A 127 28.84 -1.18 14.68
CA GLU A 127 28.48 -2.39 15.41
C GLU A 127 26.96 -2.52 15.60
N ILE A 128 26.25 -1.42 15.80
CA ILE A 128 24.79 -1.44 15.88
C ILE A 128 24.15 -1.71 14.52
N LEU A 129 24.72 -1.19 13.44
CA LEU A 129 24.25 -1.51 12.09
C LEU A 129 24.32 -3.01 11.80
N ASN A 130 25.31 -3.73 12.36
CA ASN A 130 25.42 -5.20 12.25
C ASN A 130 24.19 -5.95 12.78
N CYS A 131 23.50 -5.40 13.79
CA CYS A 131 22.26 -5.97 14.31
C CYS A 131 21.11 -6.00 13.27
N PHE A 132 21.22 -5.20 12.21
CA PHE A 132 20.21 -5.04 11.15
C PHE A 132 20.54 -5.84 9.87
N SER A 133 21.51 -6.74 9.92
CA SER A 133 21.93 -7.62 8.82
C SER A 133 20.79 -8.50 8.29
N GLU A 134 19.88 -8.93 9.16
CA GLU A 134 18.73 -9.80 8.86
C GLU A 134 17.40 -9.04 8.68
N LEU A 135 17.45 -7.73 8.40
CA LEU A 135 16.23 -6.95 8.13
C LEU A 135 15.55 -7.41 6.84
N GLU A 136 14.31 -7.91 6.97
CA GLU A 136 13.49 -8.25 5.80
C GLU A 136 12.64 -7.07 5.30
N PHE A 137 12.38 -6.08 6.17
CA PHE A 137 11.58 -4.90 5.86
C PHE A 137 12.36 -3.64 6.24
N PHE A 138 12.36 -2.65 5.36
CA PHE A 138 12.93 -1.35 5.67
C PHE A 138 12.09 -0.22 5.09
N ASN A 139 11.81 0.78 5.93
CA ASN A 139 11.14 2.01 5.51
C ASN A 139 12.04 3.20 5.77
N TYR A 140 12.47 3.86 4.69
CA TYR A 140 13.29 5.04 4.72
C TYR A 140 12.48 6.30 5.04
N ASN A 141 12.91 7.02 6.07
CA ASN A 141 12.28 8.21 6.61
C ASN A 141 13.22 9.43 6.63
N ASN A 142 13.84 9.72 5.47
CA ASN A 142 14.73 10.87 5.28
C ASN A 142 16.02 10.85 6.11
N MET A 143 16.59 9.66 6.31
CA MET A 143 17.85 9.50 7.04
C MET A 143 19.06 9.93 6.22
N ASN A 144 20.13 10.29 6.92
CA ASN A 144 21.44 10.54 6.34
C ASN A 144 21.87 9.43 5.35
N GLN A 145 22.17 9.82 4.11
CA GLN A 145 22.57 8.92 3.05
C GLN A 145 23.83 8.11 3.39
N ASN A 146 24.72 8.61 4.24
CA ASN A 146 25.89 7.84 4.67
C ASN A 146 25.50 6.65 5.57
N ILE A 147 24.47 6.79 6.42
CA ILE A 147 23.95 5.67 7.23
C ILE A 147 23.38 4.59 6.31
N LEU A 148 22.67 4.98 5.24
CA LEU A 148 22.17 4.03 4.24
C LEU A 148 23.31 3.31 3.51
N LYS A 149 24.39 4.01 3.18
CA LYS A 149 25.58 3.39 2.55
C LYS A 149 26.21 2.33 3.45
N GLU A 150 26.26 2.57 4.76
CA GLU A 150 26.76 1.58 5.72
C GLU A 150 25.77 0.43 5.90
N LEU A 151 24.47 0.71 6.02
CA LEU A 151 23.44 -0.33 6.08
C LEU A 151 23.48 -1.24 4.85
N ALA A 152 23.70 -0.68 3.65
CA ALA A 152 23.83 -1.43 2.41
C ALA A 152 25.01 -2.42 2.40
N LYS A 153 26.09 -2.15 3.17
CA LYS A 153 27.22 -3.09 3.27
C LYS A 153 26.85 -4.32 4.11
N VAL A 154 26.02 -4.11 5.13
CA VAL A 154 25.68 -5.08 6.16
C VAL A 154 24.43 -5.88 5.78
N SER A 155 23.37 -5.20 5.39
CA SER A 155 22.05 -5.79 5.15
C SER A 155 21.85 -6.10 3.66
N LYS A 156 21.63 -7.39 3.38
CA LYS A 156 21.41 -7.95 2.03
C LYS A 156 20.13 -8.77 1.94
N SER A 157 19.34 -8.75 3.01
CA SER A 157 18.16 -9.59 3.28
C SER A 157 16.84 -8.83 3.10
N ILE A 158 16.86 -7.53 2.76
CA ILE A 158 15.65 -6.72 2.63
C ILE A 158 14.82 -7.23 1.45
N LYS A 159 13.59 -7.66 1.77
CA LYS A 159 12.58 -8.15 0.82
C LYS A 159 11.55 -7.07 0.50
N LYS A 160 11.23 -6.20 1.46
CA LYS A 160 10.28 -5.09 1.30
C LYS A 160 10.94 -3.76 1.65
N LEU A 161 10.95 -2.83 0.70
CA LEU A 161 11.58 -1.52 0.81
C LEU A 161 10.57 -0.42 0.51
N ILE A 162 10.41 0.52 1.44
CA ILE A 162 9.60 1.74 1.26
C ILE A 162 10.54 2.94 1.33
N ILE A 163 10.45 3.84 0.35
CA ILE A 163 11.29 5.03 0.24
C ILE A 163 10.42 6.23 -0.10
N HIS A 164 10.65 7.33 0.62
CA HIS A 164 10.13 8.65 0.29
C HIS A 164 11.30 9.52 -0.19
N LEU A 165 11.33 9.83 -1.49
CA LEU A 165 12.32 10.70 -2.11
C LEU A 165 11.90 12.16 -1.96
N ILE A 166 12.63 12.91 -1.14
CA ILE A 166 12.35 14.31 -0.80
C ILE A 166 13.28 15.27 -1.54
N ASP A 167 14.52 14.85 -1.79
CA ASP A 167 15.55 15.61 -2.50
C ASP A 167 16.38 14.71 -3.44
N ASP A 168 17.36 15.30 -4.11
CA ASP A 168 18.20 14.64 -5.10
C ASP A 168 19.41 13.86 -4.52
N ASP A 169 19.71 13.95 -3.22
CA ASP A 169 20.75 13.09 -2.61
C ASP A 169 20.20 11.69 -2.35
N ILE A 170 20.30 10.87 -3.39
CA ILE A 170 19.84 9.48 -3.39
C ILE A 170 21.00 8.48 -3.28
N SER A 171 22.21 8.96 -2.96
CA SER A 171 23.44 8.18 -3.10
C SER A 171 23.49 6.94 -2.20
N GLY A 172 22.91 7.02 -1.01
CA GLY A 172 22.74 5.91 -0.08
C GLY A 172 21.57 4.99 -0.45
N ILE A 173 20.46 5.56 -0.90
CA ILE A 173 19.28 4.82 -1.37
C ILE A 173 19.64 3.89 -2.52
N VAL A 174 20.35 4.40 -3.52
CA VAL A 174 20.83 3.62 -4.68
C VAL A 174 21.67 2.44 -4.19
N ARG A 175 22.68 2.68 -3.34
CA ARG A 175 23.51 1.58 -2.82
C ARG A 175 22.71 0.54 -2.05
N LEU A 176 21.72 0.98 -1.26
CA LEU A 176 20.87 0.07 -0.50
C LEU A 176 20.06 -0.84 -1.42
N ILE A 177 19.41 -0.30 -2.46
CA ILE A 177 18.66 -1.08 -3.45
C ILE A 177 19.59 -2.11 -4.11
N GLU A 178 20.75 -1.67 -4.58
CA GLU A 178 21.68 -2.54 -5.32
C GLU A 178 22.30 -3.66 -4.47
N ALA A 179 22.38 -3.49 -3.15
CA ALA A 179 22.98 -4.48 -2.26
C ALA A 179 22.06 -5.68 -1.95
N GLN A 180 20.76 -5.56 -2.21
CA GLN A 180 19.80 -6.59 -1.84
C GLN A 180 19.87 -7.80 -2.77
N LYS A 181 19.62 -9.00 -2.22
CA LYS A 181 19.63 -10.25 -2.99
C LYS A 181 18.24 -10.73 -3.41
N ASN A 182 17.22 -10.41 -2.61
CA ASN A 182 15.87 -10.95 -2.74
C ASN A 182 14.80 -9.86 -2.61
N LEU A 183 15.05 -8.68 -3.20
CA LEU A 183 14.13 -7.56 -3.12
C LEU A 183 12.85 -7.87 -3.91
N SER A 184 11.73 -8.03 -3.21
CA SER A 184 10.47 -8.53 -3.79
C SER A 184 9.37 -7.46 -3.87
N GLU A 185 9.38 -6.49 -2.96
CA GLU A 185 8.38 -5.44 -2.88
C GLU A 185 9.05 -4.09 -2.66
N VAL A 186 8.81 -3.15 -3.56
CA VAL A 186 9.46 -1.84 -3.57
C VAL A 186 8.40 -0.77 -3.73
N HIS A 187 8.37 0.20 -2.82
CA HIS A 187 7.55 1.39 -2.92
C HIS A 187 8.42 2.62 -2.86
N ILE A 188 8.43 3.40 -3.93
CA ILE A 188 9.17 4.66 -4.00
C ILE A 188 8.16 5.77 -4.30
N PHE A 189 8.00 6.66 -3.33
CA PHE A 189 7.16 7.85 -3.41
C PHE A 189 8.03 9.07 -3.65
N CYS A 190 7.64 9.94 -4.57
CA CYS A 190 8.42 11.10 -4.98
C CYS A 190 7.70 12.40 -4.61
N TYR A 191 8.42 13.32 -3.98
CA TYR A 191 7.96 14.70 -3.83
C TYR A 191 8.14 15.48 -5.15
N PRO A 192 7.31 16.52 -5.40
CA PRO A 192 7.48 17.36 -6.57
C PRO A 192 8.85 18.05 -6.60
N GLY A 193 9.46 18.15 -7.80
CA GLY A 193 10.72 18.89 -8.01
C GLY A 193 12.00 18.05 -8.08
N LEU A 194 11.92 16.73 -8.01
CA LEU A 194 13.09 15.84 -8.19
C LEU A 194 13.67 15.91 -9.60
N ASN A 195 15.00 15.79 -9.71
CA ASN A 195 15.71 15.78 -10.98
C ASN A 195 15.49 14.45 -11.75
N TYR A 196 15.27 14.57 -13.06
CA TYR A 196 15.21 13.45 -13.99
C TYR A 196 16.44 12.52 -13.93
N GLU A 197 17.65 13.05 -13.76
CA GLU A 197 18.85 12.21 -13.68
C GLU A 197 18.91 11.40 -12.36
N SER A 198 18.38 11.95 -11.26
CA SER A 198 18.23 11.22 -9.99
C SER A 198 17.27 10.04 -10.18
N LEU A 199 16.08 10.28 -10.72
CA LEU A 199 15.08 9.24 -10.99
C LEU A 199 15.58 8.18 -11.97
N LYS A 200 16.32 8.57 -13.01
CA LYS A 200 16.97 7.65 -13.94
C LYS A 200 18.02 6.78 -13.26
N THR A 201 18.72 7.32 -12.27
CA THR A 201 19.67 6.55 -11.44
C THR A 201 18.93 5.56 -10.54
N VAL A 202 17.80 5.94 -9.96
CA VAL A 202 16.91 5.03 -9.23
C VAL A 202 16.46 3.89 -10.16
N GLU A 203 16.00 4.18 -11.37
CA GLU A 203 15.58 3.15 -12.33
C GLU A 203 16.70 2.15 -12.65
N LYS A 204 17.92 2.64 -12.92
CA LYS A 204 19.08 1.76 -13.15
C LYS A 204 19.35 0.83 -11.97
N SER A 205 19.19 1.33 -10.74
CA SER A 205 19.39 0.53 -9.53
C SER A 205 18.31 -0.55 -9.37
N LEU A 206 17.04 -0.23 -9.69
CA LEU A 206 15.93 -1.18 -9.64
C LEU A 206 16.07 -2.28 -10.70
N ILE A 207 16.56 -1.94 -11.89
CA ILE A 207 16.81 -2.91 -12.97
C ILE A 207 17.73 -4.04 -12.51
N LYS A 208 18.72 -3.76 -11.65
CA LYS A 208 19.63 -4.79 -11.11
C LYS A 208 18.92 -5.86 -10.27
N ASN A 209 17.74 -5.55 -9.72
CA ASN A 209 16.91 -6.46 -8.93
C ASN A 209 15.58 -6.81 -9.63
N ALA A 210 15.41 -6.48 -10.92
CA ALA A 210 14.10 -6.54 -11.57
C ALA A 210 13.49 -7.95 -11.62
N THR A 211 14.32 -8.99 -11.65
CA THR A 211 13.87 -10.38 -11.69
C THR A 211 13.31 -10.88 -10.35
N SER A 212 13.70 -10.29 -9.22
CA SER A 212 13.15 -10.64 -7.90
C SER A 212 11.91 -9.81 -7.53
N ILE A 213 11.77 -8.61 -8.09
CA ILE A 213 10.70 -7.66 -7.77
C ILE A 213 9.35 -8.18 -8.33
N GLN A 214 8.38 -8.33 -7.45
CA GLN A 214 7.01 -8.77 -7.74
C GLN A 214 5.98 -7.65 -7.54
N ASN A 215 6.26 -6.71 -6.63
CA ASN A 215 5.38 -5.59 -6.32
C ASN A 215 6.18 -4.28 -6.45
N LEU A 216 5.73 -3.38 -7.33
CA LEU A 216 6.39 -2.09 -7.54
C LEU A 216 5.38 -0.96 -7.40
N THR A 217 5.66 0.01 -6.55
CA THR A 217 5.02 1.34 -6.55
C THR A 217 6.04 2.38 -6.96
N MET A 218 5.70 3.16 -7.99
CA MET A 218 6.54 4.24 -8.49
C MET A 218 5.78 5.57 -8.52
N GLY A 219 6.40 6.58 -7.91
CA GLY A 219 5.92 7.97 -7.84
C GLY A 219 6.35 8.86 -9.02
N TRP A 220 6.71 8.27 -10.17
CA TRP A 220 7.18 9.00 -11.35
C TRP A 220 6.82 8.26 -12.65
N LYS A 221 6.81 8.99 -13.77
CA LYS A 221 6.78 8.40 -15.12
C LYS A 221 8.12 7.72 -15.43
N PRO A 222 8.15 6.49 -15.97
CA PRO A 222 9.43 5.87 -16.28
C PRO A 222 10.24 6.71 -17.28
N ILE A 223 11.57 6.77 -17.11
CA ILE A 223 12.48 7.62 -17.90
C ILE A 223 13.21 6.76 -18.92
N ILE A 224 13.67 5.59 -18.51
CA ILE A 224 14.27 4.58 -19.38
C ILE A 224 13.15 3.91 -20.16
N THR A 225 13.18 4.03 -21.50
CA THR A 225 12.12 3.53 -22.40
C THR A 225 11.74 2.07 -22.19
N LYS A 226 12.72 1.22 -21.85
CA LYS A 226 12.53 -0.22 -21.64
C LYS A 226 12.43 -0.60 -20.16
N PHE A 227 12.27 0.37 -19.25
CA PHE A 227 12.32 0.14 -17.81
C PHE A 227 11.40 -1.00 -17.36
N LEU A 228 10.12 -0.97 -17.74
CA LEU A 228 9.15 -1.96 -17.31
C LEU A 228 9.40 -3.37 -17.91
N LEU A 229 10.11 -3.48 -19.04
CA LEU A 229 10.41 -4.78 -19.67
C LEU A 229 11.33 -5.67 -18.84
N TYR A 230 12.14 -5.09 -17.94
CA TYR A 230 13.06 -5.85 -17.11
C TYR A 230 12.34 -6.63 -15.99
N PHE A 231 11.11 -6.22 -15.63
CA PHE A 231 10.37 -6.76 -14.49
C PHE A 231 9.47 -7.94 -14.91
N VAL A 232 10.09 -9.00 -15.43
CA VAL A 232 9.38 -10.18 -15.98
C VAL A 232 8.51 -10.93 -14.96
N ASN A 233 8.78 -10.75 -13.66
CA ASN A 233 8.07 -11.39 -12.56
C ASN A 233 7.10 -10.45 -11.82
N LEU A 234 6.83 -9.25 -12.37
CA LEU A 234 5.99 -8.24 -11.74
C LEU A 234 4.52 -8.66 -11.70
N LYS A 235 3.97 -8.84 -10.50
CA LYS A 235 2.58 -9.22 -10.24
C LYS A 235 1.70 -8.00 -9.96
N SER A 236 2.24 -6.97 -9.33
CA SER A 236 1.51 -5.75 -8.97
C SER A 236 2.31 -4.50 -9.33
N LEU A 237 1.65 -3.57 -10.03
CA LEU A 237 2.21 -2.29 -10.42
C LEU A 237 1.30 -1.16 -9.96
N VAL A 238 1.86 -0.23 -9.19
CA VAL A 238 1.23 1.03 -8.81
C VAL A 238 2.01 2.20 -9.41
N MET A 239 1.36 3.00 -10.25
CA MET A 239 1.96 4.19 -10.85
C MET A 239 1.26 5.44 -10.32
N LYS A 240 2.01 6.34 -9.70
CA LYS A 240 1.53 7.63 -9.21
C LYS A 240 2.35 8.72 -9.89
N ASP A 241 1.78 9.41 -10.86
CA ASP A 241 2.48 10.52 -11.50
C ASP A 241 2.00 11.85 -10.95
N ASN A 242 2.91 12.64 -10.39
CA ASN A 242 2.59 13.97 -9.88
C ASN A 242 2.85 15.06 -10.94
N ILE A 243 3.42 14.72 -12.10
CA ILE A 243 3.88 15.67 -13.11
C ILE A 243 3.09 15.47 -14.41
N MET A 244 2.27 16.46 -14.74
CA MET A 244 1.40 16.47 -15.92
C MET A 244 2.16 16.80 -17.22
N GLU A 245 3.15 15.99 -17.56
CA GLU A 245 3.92 16.14 -18.79
C GLU A 245 3.60 15.04 -19.82
N ASN A 246 3.90 15.31 -21.09
CA ASN A 246 3.73 14.33 -22.16
C ASN A 246 4.51 13.04 -21.85
N TYR A 247 3.80 11.91 -21.88
CA TYR A 247 4.41 10.58 -21.90
C TYR A 247 5.07 10.40 -23.27
N PRO A 248 6.34 9.95 -23.34
CA PRO A 248 6.94 9.64 -24.63
C PRO A 248 6.15 8.51 -25.29
N ASP A 249 6.04 8.54 -26.62
CA ASP A 249 5.40 7.46 -27.37
C ASP A 249 6.26 6.19 -27.22
N TRP A 250 5.84 5.28 -26.34
CA TRP A 250 6.53 4.01 -26.13
C TRP A 250 5.89 2.91 -26.95
N CYS A 251 6.74 2.15 -27.64
CA CYS A 251 6.31 1.08 -28.53
C CYS A 251 6.56 -0.32 -27.97
N GLN A 252 7.21 -0.50 -26.81
CA GLN A 252 7.57 -1.83 -26.29
C GLN A 252 7.34 -1.92 -24.77
N MET A 253 6.27 -2.63 -24.40
CA MET A 253 5.95 -3.02 -23.03
C MET A 253 5.59 -4.51 -23.05
N SER A 254 5.97 -5.24 -22.01
CA SER A 254 5.61 -6.64 -21.80
C SER A 254 5.67 -6.91 -20.31
N LEU A 255 4.50 -7.14 -19.72
CA LEU A 255 4.34 -7.46 -18.31
C LEU A 255 3.49 -8.73 -18.21
N PRO A 256 4.07 -9.89 -18.60
CA PRO A 256 3.31 -11.08 -18.93
C PRO A 256 2.67 -11.76 -17.73
N VAL A 257 3.05 -11.41 -16.49
CA VAL A 257 2.48 -11.99 -15.26
C VAL A 257 1.77 -10.97 -14.38
N LEU A 258 1.52 -9.77 -14.91
CA LEU A 258 0.90 -8.69 -14.14
C LEU A 258 -0.57 -9.02 -13.84
N LYS A 259 -0.90 -9.07 -12.56
CA LYS A 259 -2.24 -9.39 -12.05
C LYS A 259 -2.99 -8.18 -11.54
N ALA A 260 -2.27 -7.18 -11.04
CA ALA A 260 -2.84 -5.96 -10.46
C ALA A 260 -2.18 -4.72 -11.04
N LEU A 261 -3.02 -3.79 -11.51
CA LEU A 261 -2.61 -2.48 -12.01
C LEU A 261 -3.39 -1.39 -11.29
N ARG A 262 -2.68 -0.48 -10.62
CA ARG A 262 -3.26 0.70 -9.98
C ARG A 262 -2.56 1.96 -10.46
N THR A 263 -3.32 2.96 -10.91
CA THR A 263 -2.75 4.15 -11.55
C THR A 263 -3.40 5.42 -11.07
N TYR A 264 -2.59 6.46 -10.87
CA TYR A 264 -3.01 7.79 -10.45
C TYR A 264 -2.41 8.81 -11.43
N TYR A 265 -3.28 9.61 -12.04
CA TYR A 265 -2.90 10.70 -12.95
C TYR A 265 -2.14 10.24 -14.22
N ILE A 266 -2.35 8.99 -14.66
CA ILE A 266 -1.72 8.43 -15.87
C ILE A 266 -2.62 8.62 -17.11
N PRO A 267 -2.09 9.09 -18.26
CA PRO A 267 -2.86 9.25 -19.50
C PRO A 267 -3.47 7.95 -20.06
N ALA A 268 -4.68 8.03 -20.60
CA ALA A 268 -5.44 6.87 -21.09
C ALA A 268 -4.74 6.09 -22.22
N ASN A 269 -4.08 6.77 -23.15
CA ASN A 269 -3.34 6.14 -24.25
C ASN A 269 -2.19 5.26 -23.75
N PHE A 270 -1.50 5.69 -22.69
CA PHE A 270 -0.46 4.91 -22.04
C PHE A 270 -1.05 3.67 -21.36
N LEU A 271 -2.17 3.85 -20.64
CA LEU A 271 -2.87 2.74 -19.98
C LEU A 271 -3.35 1.68 -20.97
N VAL A 272 -3.85 2.08 -22.15
CA VAL A 272 -4.25 1.16 -23.22
C VAL A 272 -3.08 0.24 -23.61
N ARG A 273 -1.93 0.83 -23.97
CA ARG A 273 -0.73 0.05 -24.36
C ARG A 273 -0.24 -0.86 -23.24
N LEU A 274 -0.28 -0.37 -22.00
CA LEU A 274 0.11 -1.15 -20.82
C LEU A 274 -0.81 -2.37 -20.66
N ILE A 275 -2.12 -2.19 -20.74
CA ILE A 275 -3.12 -3.27 -20.62
C ILE A 275 -2.96 -4.30 -21.74
N GLU A 276 -2.82 -3.85 -22.99
CA GLU A 276 -2.58 -4.71 -24.16
C GLU A 276 -1.30 -5.58 -23.99
N SER A 277 -0.32 -5.11 -23.21
CA SER A 277 0.93 -5.83 -22.95
C SER A 277 0.87 -6.91 -21.85
N THR A 278 -0.27 -7.06 -21.16
CA THR A 278 -0.40 -7.94 -19.97
C THR A 278 -0.79 -9.39 -20.26
N SER A 279 -0.90 -9.77 -21.54
CA SER A 279 -1.28 -11.14 -21.97
C SER A 279 -2.56 -11.70 -21.32
N GLY A 280 -3.43 -10.81 -20.84
CA GLY A 280 -4.72 -11.14 -20.21
C GLY A 280 -4.69 -11.76 -18.82
N HIS A 281 -3.59 -11.57 -18.09
CA HIS A 281 -3.46 -12.02 -16.70
C HIS A 281 -3.97 -11.00 -15.66
N LEU A 282 -4.37 -9.80 -16.09
CA LEU A 282 -4.93 -8.78 -15.19
C LEU A 282 -6.25 -9.25 -14.56
N THR A 283 -6.28 -9.21 -13.23
CA THR A 283 -7.45 -9.53 -12.39
C THR A 283 -7.99 -8.32 -11.63
N THR A 284 -7.15 -7.30 -11.45
CA THR A 284 -7.44 -6.09 -10.67
C THR A 284 -6.96 -4.88 -11.46
N ILE A 285 -7.87 -3.96 -11.77
CA ILE A 285 -7.55 -2.67 -12.39
C ILE A 285 -8.15 -1.56 -11.54
N SER A 286 -7.33 -0.57 -11.18
CA SER A 286 -7.79 0.59 -10.42
C SER A 286 -7.23 1.89 -10.97
N ILE A 287 -8.09 2.72 -11.56
CA ILE A 287 -7.70 3.95 -12.23
C ILE A 287 -8.28 5.15 -11.47
N PHE A 288 -7.40 5.96 -10.88
CA PHE A 288 -7.74 7.21 -10.19
C PHE A 288 -7.67 8.40 -11.15
N CYS A 289 -8.70 9.25 -11.09
CA CYS A 289 -9.16 10.04 -12.25
C CYS A 289 -9.11 11.56 -12.09
N GLU A 290 -8.38 12.13 -11.13
CA GLU A 290 -8.38 13.61 -11.04
C GLU A 290 -7.84 14.31 -12.32
N VAL A 291 -7.31 13.58 -13.32
CA VAL A 291 -6.80 14.13 -14.60
C VAL A 291 -7.42 13.54 -15.89
N ILE A 292 -8.38 12.60 -15.88
CA ILE A 292 -9.09 12.24 -17.16
C ILE A 292 -10.10 13.34 -17.60
N LEU A 293 -10.06 14.49 -16.94
CA LEU A 293 -10.87 15.68 -17.21
C LEU A 293 -10.30 16.60 -18.30
N TYR A 294 -9.20 16.25 -18.97
CA TYR A 294 -8.85 16.92 -20.22
C TYR A 294 -9.90 16.61 -21.30
N LYS A 295 -10.39 17.66 -21.95
CA LYS A 295 -11.15 17.54 -23.20
C LYS A 295 -10.33 16.71 -24.20
N GLY A 296 -10.87 15.58 -24.66
CA GLY A 296 -10.27 14.76 -25.71
C GLY A 296 -9.54 13.48 -25.27
N ALA A 297 -9.48 13.16 -23.97
CA ALA A 297 -8.98 11.84 -23.55
C ALA A 297 -9.93 10.72 -24.01
N ASP A 298 -9.43 9.80 -24.84
CA ASP A 298 -10.18 8.68 -25.40
C ASP A 298 -10.37 7.56 -24.36
N THR A 299 -11.24 7.85 -23.39
CA THR A 299 -11.67 6.89 -22.36
C THR A 299 -12.42 5.70 -22.93
N GLY A 300 -13.02 5.84 -24.12
CA GLY A 300 -13.71 4.75 -24.80
C GLY A 300 -12.71 3.65 -25.18
N ARG A 301 -11.59 4.02 -25.81
CA ARG A 301 -10.51 3.08 -26.14
C ARG A 301 -9.89 2.41 -24.92
N LEU A 302 -9.81 3.12 -23.79
CA LEU A 302 -9.35 2.51 -22.53
C LEU A 302 -10.30 1.41 -22.06
N ILE A 303 -11.61 1.67 -22.01
CA ILE A 303 -12.62 0.67 -21.65
C ILE A 303 -12.58 -0.51 -22.64
N GLN A 304 -12.42 -0.22 -23.93
CA GLN A 304 -12.25 -1.23 -24.97
C GLN A 304 -11.04 -2.12 -24.73
N ALA A 305 -9.87 -1.54 -24.49
CA ALA A 305 -8.66 -2.31 -24.20
C ALA A 305 -8.84 -3.20 -22.97
N ILE A 306 -9.53 -2.73 -21.93
CA ILE A 306 -9.81 -3.52 -20.72
C ILE A 306 -10.63 -4.77 -21.08
N TYR A 307 -11.78 -4.62 -21.72
CA TYR A 307 -12.66 -5.78 -21.94
C TYR A 307 -12.16 -6.72 -23.04
N GLN A 308 -11.32 -6.24 -23.96
CA GLN A 308 -10.72 -7.08 -25.00
C GLN A 308 -9.54 -7.91 -24.48
N ASN A 309 -8.79 -7.37 -23.50
CA ASN A 309 -7.56 -7.99 -23.05
C ASN A 309 -7.66 -8.64 -21.66
N CYS A 310 -8.68 -8.32 -20.84
CA CYS A 310 -8.74 -8.77 -19.44
C CYS A 310 -9.96 -9.69 -19.17
N PRO A 311 -10.03 -10.91 -19.75
CA PRO A 311 -11.18 -11.81 -19.57
C PRO A 311 -11.35 -12.28 -18.12
N ASN A 312 -10.25 -12.34 -17.36
CA ASN A 312 -10.22 -12.78 -15.95
C ASN A 312 -10.36 -11.60 -14.96
N LEU A 313 -10.81 -10.43 -15.41
CA LEU A 313 -10.93 -9.25 -14.56
C LEU A 313 -11.98 -9.50 -13.47
N ARG A 314 -11.55 -9.43 -12.21
CA ARG A 314 -12.38 -9.63 -11.02
C ARG A 314 -12.76 -8.31 -10.37
N TYR A 315 -11.86 -7.34 -10.44
CA TYR A 315 -12.02 -6.05 -9.78
C TYR A 315 -11.70 -4.89 -10.72
N LEU A 316 -12.63 -3.93 -10.79
CA LEU A 316 -12.47 -2.73 -11.58
C LEU A 316 -12.85 -1.49 -10.78
N LYS A 317 -11.91 -0.56 -10.64
CA LYS A 317 -12.19 0.85 -10.41
C LYS A 317 -11.86 1.62 -11.68
N THR A 318 -12.88 2.23 -12.28
CA THR A 318 -12.71 3.06 -13.46
C THR A 318 -13.64 4.28 -13.39
N PRO A 319 -13.18 5.43 -13.88
CA PRO A 319 -14.09 6.54 -14.19
C PRO A 319 -14.96 6.19 -15.39
N ILE A 320 -16.20 6.70 -15.39
CA ILE A 320 -17.18 6.48 -16.45
C ILE A 320 -17.78 7.82 -16.84
N LYS A 321 -17.83 8.10 -18.15
CA LYS A 321 -18.50 9.27 -18.74
C LYS A 321 -19.66 8.79 -19.59
N ASN A 322 -20.67 9.64 -19.80
CA ASN A 322 -21.85 9.31 -20.63
C ASN A 322 -21.47 8.78 -22.02
N CYS A 323 -20.50 9.42 -22.68
CA CYS A 323 -20.05 9.01 -24.00
C CYS A 323 -19.48 7.58 -24.05
N ASN A 324 -19.06 7.02 -22.91
CA ASN A 324 -18.48 5.68 -22.84
C ASN A 324 -19.47 4.63 -22.29
N LEU A 325 -20.72 5.00 -21.98
CA LEU A 325 -21.72 4.04 -21.48
C LEU A 325 -21.94 2.85 -22.43
N PRO A 326 -21.94 3.01 -23.77
CA PRO A 326 -21.99 1.87 -24.69
C PRO A 326 -20.79 0.91 -24.54
N GLU A 327 -19.58 1.43 -24.40
CA GLU A 327 -18.38 0.61 -24.17
C GLU A 327 -18.38 -0.02 -22.77
N PHE A 328 -18.92 0.68 -21.77
CA PHE A 328 -19.08 0.14 -20.43
C PHE A 328 -20.08 -1.02 -20.39
N LYS A 329 -21.18 -0.93 -21.15
CA LYS A 329 -22.10 -2.07 -21.36
C LYS A 329 -21.36 -3.28 -21.93
N ARG A 330 -20.53 -3.07 -22.96
CA ARG A 330 -19.67 -4.13 -23.54
C ARG A 330 -18.69 -4.68 -22.52
N LEU A 331 -18.11 -3.84 -21.67
CA LEU A 331 -17.21 -4.29 -20.61
C LEU A 331 -17.89 -5.29 -19.67
N LEU A 332 -19.07 -4.95 -19.16
CA LEU A 332 -19.83 -5.82 -18.25
C LEU A 332 -20.19 -7.16 -18.91
N THR A 333 -20.54 -7.14 -20.20
CA THR A 333 -20.89 -8.37 -20.93
C THR A 333 -19.68 -9.24 -21.29
N ASN A 334 -18.46 -8.71 -21.32
CA ASN A 334 -17.26 -9.48 -21.66
C ASN A 334 -16.48 -9.92 -20.42
N CYS A 335 -16.45 -9.13 -19.35
CA CYS A 335 -15.74 -9.44 -18.10
C CYS A 335 -16.60 -10.29 -17.16
N GLN A 336 -16.84 -11.56 -17.51
CA GLN A 336 -17.77 -12.45 -16.78
C GLN A 336 -17.29 -12.90 -15.38
N GLU A 337 -16.01 -12.68 -15.05
CA GLU A 337 -15.44 -12.95 -13.71
C GLU A 337 -15.53 -11.74 -12.77
N LEU A 338 -16.03 -10.59 -13.25
CA LEU A 338 -16.08 -9.35 -12.50
C LEU A 338 -16.97 -9.51 -11.28
N ASN A 339 -16.41 -9.33 -10.09
CA ASN A 339 -17.13 -9.47 -8.82
C ASN A 339 -17.14 -8.19 -7.97
N GLY A 340 -16.22 -7.25 -8.24
CA GLY A 340 -16.15 -5.96 -7.58
C GLY A 340 -16.01 -4.79 -8.56
N LEU A 341 -16.81 -3.75 -8.33
CA LEU A 341 -16.87 -2.56 -9.17
C LEU A 341 -16.89 -1.29 -8.31
N ILE A 342 -15.93 -0.40 -8.53
CA ILE A 342 -15.99 0.99 -8.07
C ILE A 342 -16.33 1.90 -9.23
N ILE A 343 -17.37 2.71 -9.03
CA ILE A 343 -17.70 3.83 -9.90
C ILE A 343 -17.45 5.12 -9.12
N ILE A 344 -16.63 5.98 -9.71
CA ILE A 344 -16.32 7.31 -9.19
C ILE A 344 -17.19 8.32 -9.95
N ASP A 345 -17.88 9.19 -9.22
CA ASP A 345 -18.78 10.21 -9.79
C ASP A 345 -18.02 11.20 -10.66
N GLU A 346 -18.35 11.20 -11.94
CA GLU A 346 -17.91 12.18 -12.91
C GLU A 346 -18.98 13.26 -13.10
N LYS A 347 -18.56 14.51 -13.28
CA LYS A 347 -19.49 15.63 -13.52
C LYS A 347 -20.39 15.29 -14.72
N ARG A 348 -21.70 15.23 -14.47
CA ARG A 348 -22.79 15.03 -15.46
C ARG A 348 -23.03 13.57 -15.89
N LEU A 349 -22.55 12.57 -15.13
CA LEU A 349 -22.89 11.17 -15.40
C LEU A 349 -24.42 10.92 -15.30
N ASN A 350 -24.99 10.26 -16.30
CA ASN A 350 -26.39 9.84 -16.32
C ASN A 350 -26.54 8.55 -15.50
N TYR A 351 -26.89 8.70 -14.22
CA TYR A 351 -27.03 7.58 -13.30
C TYR A 351 -28.18 6.64 -13.62
N GLU A 352 -29.26 7.16 -14.21
CA GLU A 352 -30.39 6.33 -14.62
C GLU A 352 -29.95 5.34 -15.71
N GLU A 353 -29.30 5.84 -16.76
CA GLU A 353 -28.76 5.01 -17.83
C GLU A 353 -27.68 4.05 -17.34
N LEU A 354 -26.77 4.52 -16.48
CA LEU A 354 -25.75 3.68 -15.86
C LEU A 354 -26.37 2.51 -15.07
N PHE A 355 -27.36 2.78 -14.23
CA PHE A 355 -27.99 1.77 -13.39
C PHE A 355 -28.87 0.80 -14.19
N ASN A 356 -29.48 1.27 -15.27
CA ASN A 356 -30.14 0.41 -16.25
C ASN A 356 -29.12 -0.55 -16.91
N ILE A 357 -27.97 -0.03 -17.35
CA ILE A 357 -26.88 -0.85 -17.89
C ILE A 357 -26.40 -1.88 -16.87
N LEU A 358 -26.17 -1.47 -15.61
CA LEU A 358 -25.77 -2.41 -14.55
C LEU A 358 -26.83 -3.49 -14.33
N THR A 359 -28.10 -3.14 -14.37
CA THR A 359 -29.20 -4.09 -14.20
C THR A 359 -29.25 -5.12 -15.33
N GLU A 360 -29.16 -4.65 -16.58
CA GLU A 360 -29.31 -5.51 -17.75
C GLU A 360 -28.06 -6.31 -18.10
N SER A 361 -26.88 -5.76 -17.84
CA SER A 361 -25.63 -6.21 -18.48
C SER A 361 -24.57 -6.71 -17.48
N SER A 362 -24.77 -6.54 -16.18
CA SER A 362 -23.80 -7.02 -15.19
C SER A 362 -23.69 -8.55 -15.19
N PRO A 363 -22.48 -9.10 -15.07
CA PRO A 363 -22.31 -10.54 -14.96
C PRO A 363 -22.91 -11.04 -13.64
N LYS A 364 -23.27 -12.33 -13.58
CA LYS A 364 -23.84 -12.95 -12.35
C LYS A 364 -22.86 -12.99 -11.19
N SER A 365 -21.56 -12.93 -11.49
CA SER A 365 -20.47 -12.85 -10.53
C SER A 365 -20.40 -11.52 -9.80
N LEU A 366 -21.01 -10.44 -10.34
CA LEU A 366 -20.92 -9.11 -9.75
C LEU A 366 -21.82 -9.01 -8.52
N PHE A 367 -21.25 -8.64 -7.38
CA PHE A 367 -22.01 -8.41 -6.15
C PHE A 367 -21.42 -7.35 -5.23
N LYS A 368 -20.15 -6.94 -5.43
CA LYS A 368 -19.52 -5.89 -4.62
C LYS A 368 -19.54 -4.57 -5.38
N PHE A 369 -20.21 -3.57 -4.82
CA PHE A 369 -20.35 -2.24 -5.40
C PHE A 369 -19.80 -1.18 -4.45
N LYS A 370 -19.03 -0.25 -5.00
CA LYS A 370 -18.72 1.00 -4.33
C LYS A 370 -19.04 2.17 -5.25
N PHE A 371 -19.85 3.09 -4.75
CA PHE A 371 -20.17 4.32 -5.45
C PHE A 371 -19.61 5.51 -4.66
N ILE A 372 -18.77 6.31 -5.31
CA ILE A 372 -18.21 7.53 -4.71
C ILE A 372 -18.89 8.72 -5.36
N PHE A 373 -19.83 9.37 -4.66
CA PHE A 373 -20.58 10.52 -5.14
C PHE A 373 -19.93 11.83 -4.70
N ASN A 374 -19.81 12.79 -5.62
CA ASN A 374 -19.20 14.10 -5.34
C ASN A 374 -20.22 15.25 -5.28
N LYS A 375 -21.52 14.91 -5.32
CA LYS A 375 -22.66 15.82 -5.26
C LYS A 375 -23.84 15.18 -4.54
N LYS A 376 -24.83 16.01 -4.21
CA LYS A 376 -26.12 15.59 -3.62
C LYS A 376 -26.69 14.37 -4.35
N PHE A 377 -27.20 13.45 -3.55
CA PHE A 377 -27.68 12.15 -3.99
C PHE A 377 -28.99 12.29 -4.78
N GLY A 378 -29.94 13.11 -4.33
CA GLY A 378 -31.16 13.47 -5.08
C GLY A 378 -31.87 12.28 -5.73
N ASN A 379 -32.29 12.43 -6.99
CA ASN A 379 -33.03 11.41 -7.74
C ASN A 379 -32.26 10.09 -7.99
N LYS A 380 -30.94 10.05 -7.74
CA LYS A 380 -30.12 8.84 -7.90
C LYS A 380 -30.60 7.69 -7.00
N LEU A 381 -31.25 8.00 -5.87
CA LEU A 381 -31.84 7.03 -4.97
C LEU A 381 -32.92 6.18 -5.64
N THR A 382 -33.77 6.82 -6.44
CA THR A 382 -34.83 6.12 -7.18
C THR A 382 -34.21 5.21 -8.23
N SER A 383 -33.21 5.71 -8.96
CA SER A 383 -32.49 4.91 -9.95
C SER A 383 -31.73 3.75 -9.30
N LEU A 384 -31.16 3.92 -8.10
CA LEU A 384 -30.42 2.85 -7.41
C LEU A 384 -31.34 1.68 -7.01
N LYS A 385 -32.61 1.96 -6.65
CA LYS A 385 -33.61 0.92 -6.38
C LYS A 385 -33.81 -0.03 -7.56
N SER A 386 -33.72 0.47 -8.79
CA SER A 386 -33.88 -0.35 -9.99
C SER A 386 -32.87 -1.51 -10.03
N ILE A 387 -31.65 -1.31 -9.54
CA ILE A 387 -30.65 -2.37 -9.42
C ILE A 387 -31.15 -3.42 -8.43
N PHE A 388 -31.58 -3.00 -7.25
CA PHE A 388 -31.98 -3.90 -6.17
C PHE A 388 -33.23 -4.70 -6.52
N ASP A 389 -34.23 -4.06 -7.13
CA ASP A 389 -35.47 -4.72 -7.53
C ASP A 389 -35.24 -5.85 -8.54
N ASN A 390 -34.20 -5.70 -9.36
CA ASN A 390 -33.79 -6.66 -10.39
C ASN A 390 -32.61 -7.55 -9.98
N TRP A 391 -32.18 -7.53 -8.71
CA TRP A 391 -31.03 -8.32 -8.23
C TRP A 391 -31.40 -9.68 -7.63
N LYS A 392 -32.56 -10.22 -7.99
CA LYS A 392 -33.01 -11.53 -7.51
C LYS A 392 -32.16 -12.66 -8.11
N ASP A 393 -32.06 -13.78 -7.40
CA ASP A 393 -31.32 -14.98 -7.83
C ASP A 393 -29.82 -14.75 -8.10
N ARG A 394 -29.25 -13.70 -7.49
CA ARG A 394 -27.84 -13.35 -7.52
C ARG A 394 -27.23 -13.42 -6.12
N LYS A 395 -25.90 -13.37 -6.04
CA LYS A 395 -25.23 -13.18 -4.74
C LYS A 395 -25.71 -11.85 -4.12
N PRO A 396 -26.05 -11.84 -2.82
CA PRO A 396 -26.43 -10.61 -2.12
C PRO A 396 -25.37 -9.52 -2.24
N ILE A 397 -25.83 -8.29 -2.43
CA ILE A 397 -24.97 -7.13 -2.67
C ILE A 397 -24.17 -6.78 -1.41
N LEU A 398 -22.88 -6.49 -1.60
CA LEU A 398 -22.06 -5.72 -0.66
C LEU A 398 -21.93 -4.30 -1.21
N LEU A 399 -22.52 -3.33 -0.52
CA LEU A 399 -22.63 -1.96 -1.00
C LEU A 399 -21.84 -1.00 -0.12
N GLN A 400 -20.94 -0.24 -0.73
CA GLN A 400 -20.38 0.96 -0.12
C GLN A 400 -20.83 2.20 -0.88
N ILE A 401 -21.21 3.22 -0.13
CA ILE A 401 -21.47 4.54 -0.70
C ILE A 401 -20.62 5.56 0.05
N ASP A 402 -19.78 6.30 -0.69
CA ASP A 402 -19.04 7.44 -0.16
C ASP A 402 -19.68 8.72 -0.68
N LEU A 403 -20.17 9.57 0.22
CA LEU A 403 -20.80 10.85 -0.10
C LEU A 403 -19.80 11.98 0.20
N VAL A 404 -19.03 12.36 -0.80
CA VAL A 404 -18.07 13.46 -0.69
C VAL A 404 -18.81 14.80 -0.81
N ASN A 405 -18.77 15.59 0.26
CA ASN A 405 -19.10 17.01 0.32
C ASN A 405 -20.57 17.48 0.17
N CYS A 406 -21.62 16.64 0.17
CA CYS A 406 -23.00 17.15 0.08
C CYS A 406 -24.10 16.12 0.41
N PHE A 407 -24.78 16.23 1.56
CA PHE A 407 -26.13 15.70 1.78
C PHE A 407 -26.80 16.39 2.98
N THR A 408 -28.13 16.28 3.06
CA THR A 408 -28.88 16.57 4.29
C THR A 408 -29.02 15.30 5.12
N GLN A 409 -29.13 15.41 6.44
CA GLN A 409 -29.39 14.27 7.34
C GLN A 409 -30.63 13.46 6.91
N GLN A 410 -31.60 14.12 6.27
CA GLN A 410 -32.78 13.49 5.70
C GLN A 410 -32.45 12.53 4.53
N GLU A 411 -31.63 12.95 3.55
CA GLU A 411 -31.25 12.09 2.41
C GLU A 411 -30.48 10.84 2.87
N GLU A 412 -29.62 10.98 3.89
CA GLU A 412 -28.92 9.85 4.50
C GLU A 412 -29.91 8.87 5.16
N GLN A 413 -30.89 9.39 5.90
CA GLN A 413 -31.88 8.55 6.56
C GLN A 413 -32.78 7.83 5.55
N GLU A 414 -33.27 8.53 4.52
CA GLU A 414 -34.06 7.93 3.44
C GLU A 414 -33.29 6.79 2.74
N MET A 415 -31.99 6.98 2.51
CA MET A 415 -31.12 5.95 1.98
C MET A 415 -31.03 4.74 2.91
N LYS A 416 -30.73 4.96 4.19
CA LYS A 416 -30.67 3.87 5.19
C LYS A 416 -31.98 3.10 5.24
N ASP A 417 -33.12 3.78 5.27
CA ASP A 417 -34.45 3.16 5.33
C ASP A 417 -34.73 2.28 4.10
N ILE A 418 -34.32 2.73 2.91
CA ILE A 418 -34.43 1.92 1.68
C ILE A 418 -33.52 0.70 1.75
N ILE A 419 -32.27 0.89 2.15
CA ILE A 419 -31.30 -0.20 2.23
C ILE A 419 -31.75 -1.26 3.25
N GLU A 420 -32.28 -0.88 4.41
CA GLU A 420 -32.80 -1.83 5.40
C GLU A 420 -33.97 -2.67 4.84
N LYS A 421 -34.83 -2.07 4.00
CA LYS A 421 -35.89 -2.84 3.30
C LYS A 421 -35.31 -3.90 2.37
N TYR A 422 -34.18 -3.64 1.70
CA TYR A 422 -33.53 -4.62 0.82
C TYR A 422 -32.63 -5.60 1.57
N LYS A 423 -32.09 -5.23 2.74
CA LYS A 423 -31.46 -6.19 3.67
C LYS A 423 -32.46 -7.21 4.19
N ALA A 424 -33.66 -6.77 4.57
CA ALA A 424 -34.74 -7.66 5.02
C ALA A 424 -35.20 -8.64 3.92
N LYS A 425 -35.00 -8.29 2.64
CA LYS A 425 -35.26 -9.16 1.48
C LYS A 425 -34.05 -10.00 1.07
N GLU A 426 -32.96 -9.99 1.84
CA GLU A 426 -31.69 -10.66 1.56
C GLU A 426 -31.01 -10.24 0.24
N ILE A 427 -31.44 -9.12 -0.36
CA ILE A 427 -30.85 -8.57 -1.58
C ILE A 427 -29.53 -7.86 -1.27
N ILE A 428 -29.44 -7.21 -0.11
CA ILE A 428 -28.22 -6.54 0.37
C ILE A 428 -27.74 -7.27 1.62
N LYS A 429 -26.51 -7.76 1.61
CA LYS A 429 -25.89 -8.42 2.77
C LYS A 429 -25.17 -7.44 3.68
N ARG A 430 -24.47 -6.45 3.11
CA ARG A 430 -23.71 -5.45 3.87
C ARG A 430 -23.85 -4.08 3.21
N PHE A 431 -23.95 -3.06 4.05
CA PHE A 431 -23.97 -1.66 3.63
C PHE A 431 -23.08 -0.83 4.53
N ASP A 432 -22.14 -0.11 3.93
CA ASP A 432 -21.26 0.85 4.61
C ASP A 432 -21.41 2.23 3.95
N LEU A 433 -21.51 3.28 4.78
CA LEU A 433 -21.68 4.67 4.34
C LEU A 433 -20.53 5.53 4.85
N ASN A 434 -19.93 6.34 3.97
CA ASN A 434 -18.88 7.30 4.28
C ASN A 434 -17.67 6.68 4.99
N VAL A 435 -17.17 5.54 4.49
CA VAL A 435 -15.93 4.96 5.02
C VAL A 435 -14.77 5.77 4.45
N VAL A 436 -14.46 6.88 5.10
CA VAL A 436 -13.34 7.75 4.76
C VAL A 436 -12.07 7.11 5.28
N TYR A 437 -11.43 6.22 4.53
CA TYR A 437 -9.98 6.02 4.59
C TYR A 437 -9.46 5.37 3.31
N ASP A 438 -8.23 5.74 2.95
CA ASP A 438 -7.34 5.19 1.91
C ASP A 438 -6.88 3.74 2.24
N VAL A 439 -7.67 3.00 3.03
CA VAL A 439 -7.44 1.58 3.30
C VAL A 439 -7.81 0.83 2.03
N GLU A 440 -6.91 -0.05 1.62
CA GLU A 440 -6.88 -0.72 0.33
C GLU A 440 -8.26 -0.98 -0.26
N GLU A 441 -8.50 -0.47 -1.46
CA GLU A 441 -9.75 -0.69 -2.17
C GLU A 441 -10.09 -2.19 -2.20
N PHE A 442 -11.18 -2.54 -1.53
CA PHE A 442 -11.71 -3.91 -1.43
C PHE A 442 -10.94 -4.86 -0.50
N GLU A 443 -10.20 -4.36 0.49
CA GLU A 443 -10.00 -5.10 1.76
C GLU A 443 -11.33 -5.19 2.54
N TRP A 444 -12.33 -5.85 1.95
CA TRP A 444 -13.52 -6.27 2.69
C TRP A 444 -13.13 -7.54 3.45
N VAL A 445 -12.43 -7.31 4.56
CA VAL A 445 -11.93 -8.27 5.57
C VAL A 445 -12.58 -9.65 5.44
N GLN A 446 -11.78 -10.60 4.94
CA GLN A 446 -11.88 -12.06 5.11
C GLN A 446 -13.31 -12.65 5.05
N GLU A 447 -13.66 -13.27 3.91
CA GLU A 447 -14.73 -14.29 3.89
C GLU A 447 -14.28 -15.58 4.56
#